data_AF-A0A7D5GQE9-F1
#
_entry.id   AF-A0A7D5GQE9-F1
#
_cell.length_a   1.000
_cell.length_b   1.000
_cell.length_c   1.000
_cell.angle_alpha   90.00
_cell.angle_beta   90.00
_cell.angle_gamma   90.00
#
_symmetry.space_group_name_H-M   'P 1'
#
loop_
_entity.id
_entity.type
_entity.pdbx_description
1 polymer ?
#
loop_
_entity_poly.entity_id
_entity_poly.type
_entity_poly.pdbx_seq_one_letter_code
_entity_poly.pdbx_strand_id
1 'polypeptide(L)' 'MTRLDVRDIPPVNRHPTIHDEFDALEPGETLTIVNDHEPKPLFYEFQAEVERFDADGYEVEQIAPDEFVARFPKREA' A
#
# COMPACT_ATOMS: atom_id res chain seq x y z
N MET A 1 9.07 6.96 -5.92
CA MET A 1 7.89 7.15 -5.02
C MET A 1 6.64 7.25 -5.86
N THR A 2 5.81 6.21 -5.79
CA THR A 2 4.56 6.08 -6.55
C THR A 2 3.39 6.39 -5.62
N ARG A 3 2.37 7.12 -6.10
CA ARG A 3 1.15 7.43 -5.33
C ARG A 3 -0.09 7.00 -6.11
N LEU A 4 -0.93 6.19 -5.47
CA LEU A 4 -2.16 5.65 -6.04
C LEU A 4 -3.36 6.05 -5.18
N ASP A 5 -4.37 6.67 -5.77
CA ASP A 5 -5.67 6.85 -5.08
C ASP A 5 -6.56 5.66 -5.41
N VAL A 6 -6.85 4.82 -4.41
CA VAL A 6 -7.61 3.58 -4.61
C VAL A 6 -9.11 3.77 -4.39
N ARG A 7 -9.54 4.98 -3.98
CA ARG A 7 -10.95 5.31 -3.80
C ARG A 7 -11.71 5.29 -5.12
N ASP A 8 -11.03 5.62 -6.22
CA ASP A 8 -11.56 5.59 -7.60
C ASP A 8 -11.54 4.19 -8.24
N ILE A 9 -10.99 3.20 -7.54
CA ILE A 9 -10.86 1.82 -8.03
C ILE A 9 -11.98 0.96 -7.40
N PRO A 10 -12.70 0.14 -8.18
CA PRO A 10 -13.68 -0.81 -7.64
C PRO A 10 -13.07 -1.65 -6.51
N PRO A 11 -13.76 -1.87 -5.37
CA PRO A 11 -13.18 -2.55 -4.21
C PRO A 11 -12.51 -3.89 -4.52
N VAL A 12 -13.12 -4.69 -5.40
CA VAL A 12 -12.60 -6.00 -5.83
C VAL A 12 -11.29 -5.91 -6.62
N ASN A 13 -11.00 -4.75 -7.22
CA ASN A 13 -9.79 -4.52 -8.01
C ASN A 13 -8.68 -3.81 -7.21
N ARG A 14 -8.98 -3.27 -6.03
CA ARG A 14 -7.99 -2.48 -5.25
C ARG A 14 -6.76 -3.30 -4.91
N HIS A 15 -6.93 -4.46 -4.27
CA HIS A 15 -5.80 -5.30 -3.85
C HIS A 15 -4.94 -5.75 -5.06
N PRO A 16 -5.51 -6.34 -6.13
CA PRO A 16 -4.74 -6.68 -7.32
C PRO A 16 -3.95 -5.49 -7.89
N THR A 17 -4.57 -4.31 -8.04
CA THR A 17 -3.86 -3.14 -8.56
C THR A 17 -2.74 -2.68 -7.64
N ILE A 18 -2.93 -2.72 -6.32
CA ILE A 18 -1.89 -2.33 -5.37
C ILE A 18 -0.69 -3.30 -5.40
N HIS A 19 -0.94 -4.60 -5.55
CA HIS A 19 0.13 -5.59 -5.74
C HIS A 19 0.90 -5.35 -7.04
N ASP A 20 0.20 -5.16 -8.16
CA ASP A 20 0.84 -4.87 -9.45
C ASP A 20 1.74 -3.62 -9.39
N GLU A 21 1.24 -2.54 -8.77
CA GLU A 21 1.99 -1.29 -8.59
C GLU A 21 3.18 -1.45 -7.64
N PHE A 22 3.04 -2.27 -6.58
CA PHE A 22 4.14 -2.55 -5.65
C PHE A 22 5.23 -3.42 -6.29
N ASP A 23 4.84 -4.43 -7.08
CA ASP A 23 5.76 -5.31 -7.78
C ASP A 23 6.61 -4.55 -8.81
N ALA A 24 6.01 -3.54 -9.47
CA ALA A 24 6.69 -2.68 -10.42
C ALA A 24 7.72 -1.71 -9.80
N LEU A 25 7.73 -1.53 -8.48
CA LEU A 25 8.70 -0.66 -7.80
C LEU A 25 10.13 -1.22 -7.85
N GLU A 26 11.11 -0.33 -7.93
CA GLU A 26 12.50 -0.70 -7.68
C GLU A 26 12.75 -0.95 -6.17
N PRO A 27 13.75 -1.76 -5.80
CA PRO A 27 14.15 -1.92 -4.39
C PRO A 27 14.47 -0.57 -3.73
N GLY A 28 14.01 -0.38 -2.50
CA GLY A 28 14.16 0.87 -1.75
C GLY A 28 13.07 1.92 -2.01
N GLU A 29 12.18 1.71 -2.99
CA GLU A 29 11.07 2.63 -3.22
C GLU A 29 9.87 2.38 -2.30
N THR A 30 8.97 3.35 -2.26
CA THR A 30 7.72 3.27 -1.48
C THR A 30 6.52 3.54 -2.37
N LEU A 31 5.51 2.66 -2.27
CA LEU A 31 4.17 2.89 -2.78
C LEU A 31 3.34 3.61 -1.71
N THR A 32 2.69 4.70 -2.08
CA THR A 32 1.74 5.40 -1.20
C THR A 32 0.33 5.20 -1.74
N ILE A 33 -0.59 4.69 -0.93
CA ILE A 33 -2.00 4.60 -1.30
C ILE A 33 -2.85 5.61 -0.54
N VAL A 34 -3.90 6.12 -1.18
CA VAL A 34 -4.99 6.86 -0.53
C VAL A 34 -6.23 5.99 -0.53
N ASN A 35 -6.75 5.64 0.64
CA ASN A 35 -7.89 4.74 0.81
C ASN A 35 -9.00 5.41 1.64
N ASP A 36 -10.24 4.93 1.48
CA ASP A 36 -11.42 5.42 2.20
C ASP A 36 -11.57 4.85 3.63
N HIS A 37 -10.69 3.92 4.01
CA HIS A 37 -10.62 3.33 5.35
C HIS A 37 -9.18 2.92 5.67
N GLU A 38 -8.91 2.61 6.94
CA GLU A 38 -7.59 2.09 7.34
C GLU A 38 -7.35 0.72 6.68
N PRO A 39 -6.27 0.54 5.89
CA PRO A 39 -6.06 -0.66 5.08
C PRO A 39 -5.45 -1.84 5.87
N LYS A 40 -5.98 -2.13 7.07
CA LYS A 40 -5.47 -3.22 7.93
C LYS A 40 -5.44 -4.59 7.24
N PRO A 41 -6.50 -5.02 6.53
CA PRO A 41 -6.48 -6.32 5.87
C PRO A 41 -5.36 -6.42 4.85
N LEU A 42 -5.18 -5.36 4.04
CA LEU A 42 -4.14 -5.26 3.04
C LEU A 42 -2.74 -5.26 3.67
N PHE A 43 -2.55 -4.56 4.80
CA PHE A 43 -1.29 -4.61 5.55
C PHE A 43 -0.93 -6.05 5.96
N TYR A 44 -1.88 -6.79 6.54
CA TYR A 44 -1.63 -8.18 6.97
C TYR A 44 -1.40 -9.11 5.78
N GLU A 45 -2.09 -8.90 4.67
CA GLU A 45 -1.88 -9.63 3.41
C GLU A 45 -0.45 -9.40 2.89
N PHE A 46 -0.02 -8.14 2.78
CA PHE A 46 1.35 -7.79 2.37
C PHE A 46 2.40 -8.37 3.32
N GLN A 47 2.17 -8.28 4.64
CA GLN A 47 3.07 -8.84 5.64
C GLN A 47 3.20 -10.36 5.53
N ALA A 48 2.13 -11.06 5.16
CA ALA A 48 2.11 -12.51 5.06
C ALA A 48 2.66 -13.03 3.71
N GLU A 49 2.39 -12.32 2.62
CA GLU A 49 2.57 -12.85 1.26
C GLU A 49 3.70 -12.18 0.47
N VAL A 50 4.15 -10.98 0.84
CA VAL A 50 5.11 -10.19 0.06
C VAL A 50 6.46 -10.13 0.76
N GLU A 51 7.40 -11.00 0.36
CA GLU A 51 8.73 -11.08 0.98
C GLU A 51 9.54 -9.78 0.93
N ARG A 52 9.32 -8.93 -0.08
CA ARG A 52 10.03 -7.64 -0.23
C ARG A 52 9.35 -6.47 0.46
N PHE A 53 8.19 -6.67 1.08
CA PHE A 53 7.50 -5.63 1.83
C PHE A 53 8.18 -5.41 3.17
N ASP A 54 8.56 -4.16 3.43
CA ASP A 54 9.11 -3.76 4.71
C ASP A 54 7.99 -3.38 5.68
N ALA A 55 7.53 -4.38 6.44
CA ALA A 55 6.48 -4.20 7.45
C ALA A 55 6.92 -3.30 8.62
N ASP A 56 8.22 -3.22 8.92
CA ASP A 56 8.73 -2.37 10.02
C ASP A 56 8.72 -0.88 9.61
N GLY A 57 8.88 -0.60 8.32
CA GLY A 57 8.78 0.74 7.73
C GLY A 57 7.36 1.14 7.30
N TYR A 58 6.36 0.28 7.47
CA TYR A 58 4.98 0.59 7.10
C TYR A 58 4.41 1.71 7.98
N GLU A 59 3.74 2.68 7.34
CA GLU A 59 3.09 3.80 8.03
C GLU A 59 1.68 4.00 7.48
N VAL A 60 0.76 4.40 8.36
CA VAL A 60 -0.58 4.85 7.96
C VAL A 60 -0.99 6.08 8.77
N GLU A 61 -1.53 7.08 8.08
CA GLU A 61 -2.06 8.30 8.69
C GLU A 61 -3.50 8.53 8.22
N GLN A 62 -4.39 8.85 9.15
CA GLN A 62 -5.74 9.31 8.83
C GLN A 62 -5.73 10.83 8.67
N ILE A 63 -5.94 11.31 7.44
CA ILE A 63 -5.94 12.74 7.10
C ILE A 63 -7.34 13.33 7.23
N ALA A 64 -8.38 12.53 6.94
CA ALA A 64 -9.79 12.90 7.08
C ALA A 64 -10.64 11.67 7.46
N PRO A 65 -11.95 11.81 7.79
CA PRO A 65 -12.78 10.68 8.18
C PRO A 65 -12.76 9.50 7.19
N ASP A 66 -12.65 9.79 5.90
CA ASP A 66 -12.65 8.88 4.75
C ASP A 66 -11.37 9.04 3.90
N GLU A 67 -10.28 9.49 4.51
CA GLU A 67 -8.98 9.60 3.82
C GLU A 67 -7.85 9.08 4.70
N PHE A 68 -7.31 7.92 4.30
CA PHE A 68 -6.17 7.27 4.92
C PHE A 68 -5.03 7.21 3.91
N VAL A 69 -3.86 7.71 4.29
CA VAL A 69 -2.64 7.64 3.48
C VAL A 69 -1.75 6.57 4.09
N ALA A 70 -1.54 5.47 3.37
CA ALA A 70 -0.69 4.37 3.82
C ALA A 70 0.55 4.23 2.92
N ARG A 71 1.69 3.94 3.53
CA ARG A 71 3.00 3.82 2.90
C ARG A 71 3.47 2.39 2.97
N PHE A 72 3.75 1.83 1.80
CA PHE A 72 4.22 0.46 1.60
C PHE A 72 5.65 0.51 1.07
N PRO A 73 6.68 0.51 1.93
CA PRO A 73 8.07 0.48 1.50
C PRO A 73 8.48 -0.91 0.98
N LYS A 74 9.31 -0.91 -0.06
CA LYS A 74 9.96 -2.09 -0.62
C LYS A 74 11.41 -2.12 -0.15
N ARG A 75 11.85 -3.27 0.37
CA ARG A 75 13.22 -3.45 0.89
C ARG A 75 14.26 -3.14 -0.19
N GLU A 76 15.35 -2.49 0.21
CA GLU A 76 16.61 -2.47 -0.55
C GLU A 76 17.14 -3.92 -0.58
N ALA A 77 17.50 -4.44 -1.76
CA ALA A 77 17.74 -5.87 -1.99
C ALA A 77 18.76 -6.55 -1.05
#